data_AF-B2VKY6-F1
#
_entry.id   AF-B2VKY6-F1
#
_cell.length_a   1.000
_cell.length_b   1.000
_cell.length_c   1.000
_cell.angle_alpha   90.00
_cell.angle_beta   90.00
_cell.angle_gamma   90.00
#
_symmetry.space_group_name_H-M   'P 1'
#
loop_
_entity.id
_entity.type
_entity.pdbx_description
1 polymer ?
#
loop_
_entity_poly.entity_id
_entity_poly.type
_entity_poly.pdbx_seq_one_letter_code
_entity_poly.pdbx_strand_id
1 'polypeptide(L)'
;MPLIDHELDEQPDIQRQSLQQALSILMPIRRQRLSRAQRQQRQQQLQLDQAQAQQQTEQQQLVRYQQDYQHKRDAFQQRQPSREKLTRRLAGEQSALQAVGQQQQQCQQAQQACEEAEYQLEQAARRAREQQKAVEKLEYLSEHLEEA
;
A
#
# COMPACT_ATOMS: atom_id res chain seq x y z
N MET A 1 63.69 39.29 12.10
CA MET A 1 63.28 38.40 13.20
C MET A 1 61.78 38.16 13.05
N PRO A 2 61.33 36.91 13.13
CA PRO A 2 60.27 36.32 12.31
C PRO A 2 58.94 36.20 13.07
N LEU A 3 57.86 35.87 12.35
CA LEU A 3 56.84 34.86 12.67
C LEU A 3 55.77 34.88 11.57
N ILE A 4 56.13 34.29 10.44
CA ILE A 4 55.17 33.64 9.54
C ILE A 4 55.05 32.20 10.09
N ASP A 5 53.86 31.61 9.94
CA ASP A 5 53.53 30.19 10.07
C ASP A 5 53.16 29.66 11.47
N HIS A 6 51.87 29.35 11.66
CA HIS A 6 51.39 28.00 12.06
C HIS A 6 49.91 27.85 12.50
N GLU A 7 49.06 28.89 12.49
CA GLU A 7 47.69 28.71 13.03
C GLU A 7 46.63 28.13 12.07
N LEU A 8 46.98 27.76 10.83
CA LEU A 8 46.02 27.24 9.85
C LEU A 8 46.16 25.76 9.49
N ASP A 9 47.18 25.06 9.97
CA ASP A 9 47.51 23.71 9.47
C ASP A 9 47.10 22.54 10.39
N GLU A 10 46.54 22.78 11.60
CA GLU A 10 46.16 21.69 12.54
C GLU A 10 44.64 21.42 12.65
N GLN A 11 43.78 22.15 11.93
CA GLN A 11 42.32 21.99 12.04
C GLN A 11 41.65 20.87 11.21
N PRO A 12 42.23 20.26 10.14
CA PRO A 12 41.49 19.30 9.31
C PRO A 12 41.20 17.99 10.06
N ASP A 13 42.10 17.54 10.95
CA ASP A 13 41.95 16.26 11.65
C ASP A 13 40.84 16.28 12.71
N ILE A 14 40.68 17.37 13.46
CA ILE A 14 39.61 17.48 14.47
C ILE A 14 38.24 17.53 13.79
N GLN A 15 38.11 18.24 12.66
CA GLN A 15 36.87 18.29 11.89
C GLN A 15 36.55 16.93 11.25
N ARG A 16 37.55 16.24 10.70
CA ARG A 16 37.40 14.87 10.16
C ARG A 16 36.99 13.87 11.24
N GLN A 17 37.62 13.89 12.41
CA GLN A 17 37.28 13.02 13.54
C GLN A 17 35.86 13.30 14.06
N SER A 18 35.48 14.58 14.16
CA SER A 18 34.11 14.96 14.53
C SER A 18 33.08 14.45 13.52
N LEU A 19 33.40 14.53 12.23
CA LEU A 19 32.51 14.07 11.16
C LEU A 19 32.42 12.53 11.10
N GLN A 20 33.52 11.81 11.32
CA GLN A 20 33.52 10.35 11.49
C GLN A 20 32.69 9.92 12.71
N GLN A 21 32.80 10.63 13.84
CA GLN A 21 31.96 10.38 15.01
C GLN A 21 30.47 10.65 14.72
N ALA A 22 30.16 11.73 14.00
CA ALA A 22 28.79 12.01 13.60
C ALA A 22 28.22 10.91 12.69
N LEU A 23 29.03 10.41 11.74
CA LEU A 23 28.64 9.32 10.83
C LEU A 23 28.45 8.00 11.58
N SER A 24 29.31 7.66 12.54
CA SER A 24 29.20 6.42 13.32
C SER A 24 27.90 6.36 14.13
N ILE A 25 27.36 7.52 14.53
CA ILE A 25 26.05 7.64 15.18
C ILE A 25 24.90 7.66 14.15
N LEU A 26 25.03 8.43 13.06
CA LEU A 26 23.94 8.64 12.10
C LEU A 26 23.66 7.41 11.22
N MET A 27 24.70 6.67 10.83
CA MET A 27 24.59 5.49 9.97
C MET A 27 23.64 4.41 10.52
N PRO A 28 23.80 3.91 11.77
CA PRO A 28 22.88 2.91 12.31
C PRO A 28 21.45 3.43 12.43
N ILE A 29 21.26 4.72 12.76
CA ILE A 29 19.93 5.34 12.83
C ILE A 29 19.26 5.35 11.45
N ARG A 30 20.00 5.72 10.39
CA ARG A 30 19.47 5.75 9.02
C ARG A 30 19.17 4.35 8.49
N ARG A 31 20.05 3.37 8.72
CA ARG A 31 19.78 1.96 8.39
C ARG A 31 18.55 1.42 9.12
N GLN A 32 18.35 1.78 10.39
CA GLN A 32 17.16 1.41 11.13
C GLN A 32 15.89 2.03 10.53
N ARG A 33 15.93 3.32 10.17
CA ARG A 33 14.81 4.01 9.51
C ARG A 33 14.47 3.39 8.16
N LEU A 34 15.48 3.06 7.36
CA LEU A 34 15.31 2.32 6.10
C LEU A 34 14.64 0.96 6.34
N SER A 35 15.13 0.17 7.31
CA SER A 35 14.53 -1.14 7.63
C SER A 35 13.05 -1.00 8.03
N ARG A 36 12.71 0.02 8.83
CA ARG A 36 11.32 0.30 9.21
C ARG A 36 10.47 0.68 8.00
N ALA A 37 10.98 1.55 7.12
CA ALA A 37 10.26 1.96 5.91
C ALA A 37 10.04 0.78 4.95
N GLN A 38 11.02 -0.10 4.76
CA GLN A 38 10.88 -1.32 3.95
C GLN A 38 9.89 -2.31 4.56
N ARG A 39 9.85 -2.46 5.88
CA ARG A 39 8.82 -3.27 6.56
C ARG A 39 7.43 -2.70 6.33
N GLN A 40 7.28 -1.38 6.46
CA GLN A 40 6.00 -0.71 6.21
C GLN A 40 5.57 -0.90 4.75
N GLN A 41 6.48 -0.76 3.78
CA GLN A 41 6.19 -1.02 2.38
C GLN A 41 5.70 -2.46 2.15
N ARG A 42 6.36 -3.46 2.74
CA ARG A 42 5.92 -4.86 2.65
C ARG A 42 4.54 -5.08 3.28
N GLN A 43 4.26 -4.44 4.41
CA GLN A 43 2.95 -4.51 5.06
C GLN A 43 1.85 -3.90 4.18
N GLN A 44 2.12 -2.76 3.55
CA GLN A 44 1.18 -2.12 2.61
C GLN A 44 0.95 -2.98 1.36
N GLN A 45 1.98 -3.65 0.86
CA GLN A 45 1.81 -4.60 -0.25
C GLN A 45 0.86 -5.75 0.14
N LEU A 46 1.06 -6.35 1.32
CA LEU A 46 0.16 -7.40 1.80
C LEU A 46 -1.28 -6.91 1.98
N GLN A 47 -1.47 -5.65 2.39
CA GLN A 47 -2.81 -5.05 2.51
C GLN A 47 -3.46 -4.87 1.14
N LEU A 48 -2.70 -4.44 0.13
CA LEU A 48 -3.18 -4.35 -1.25
C LEU A 48 -3.58 -5.72 -1.80
N ASP A 49 -2.73 -6.74 -1.61
CA ASP A 49 -3.02 -8.11 -2.07
C ASP A 49 -4.32 -8.64 -1.43
N GLN A 50 -4.53 -8.35 -0.14
CA GLN A 50 -5.76 -8.72 0.57
C GLN A 50 -6.99 -7.96 0.04
N ALA A 51 -6.87 -6.66 -0.20
CA ALA A 51 -7.95 -5.85 -0.75
C ALA A 51 -8.35 -6.34 -2.15
N GLN A 52 -7.38 -6.64 -3.02
CA GLN A 52 -7.61 -7.18 -4.36
C GLN A 52 -8.29 -8.56 -4.30
N ALA A 53 -7.87 -9.43 -3.39
CA ALA A 53 -8.52 -10.73 -3.19
C ALA A 53 -9.98 -10.58 -2.72
N GLN A 54 -10.26 -9.61 -1.83
CA GLN A 54 -11.62 -9.30 -1.42
C GLN A 54 -12.45 -8.75 -2.58
N GLN A 55 -11.94 -7.78 -3.34
CA GLN A 55 -12.61 -7.24 -4.52
C GLN A 55 -12.97 -8.33 -5.52
N GLN A 56 -12.03 -9.25 -5.80
CA GLN A 56 -12.28 -10.38 -6.70
C GLN A 56 -13.40 -11.29 -6.16
N THR A 57 -13.41 -11.54 -4.85
CA THR A 57 -14.43 -12.35 -4.19
C THR A 57 -15.81 -11.71 -4.30
N GLU A 58 -15.92 -10.42 -3.99
CA GLU A 58 -17.19 -9.68 -4.08
C GLU A 58 -17.71 -9.62 -5.52
N GLN A 59 -16.81 -9.46 -6.50
CA GLN A 59 -17.19 -9.44 -7.91
C GLN A 59 -17.67 -10.80 -8.39
N GLN A 60 -17.04 -11.90 -7.95
CA GLN A 60 -17.51 -13.26 -8.23
C GLN A 60 -18.89 -13.52 -7.61
N GLN A 61 -19.12 -13.06 -6.37
CA GLN A 61 -20.43 -13.19 -5.72
C GLN A 61 -21.51 -12.40 -6.48
N LEU A 62 -21.20 -11.19 -6.97
CA LEU A 62 -22.12 -10.42 -7.80
C LEU A 62 -22.53 -11.16 -9.08
N VAL A 63 -21.56 -11.76 -9.78
CA VAL A 63 -21.83 -12.56 -10.99
C VAL A 63 -22.73 -13.75 -10.65
N ARG A 64 -22.47 -14.46 -9.54
CA ARG A 64 -23.32 -15.58 -9.09
C ARG A 64 -24.74 -15.12 -8.79
N TYR A 65 -24.93 -14.03 -8.04
CA TYR A 65 -26.26 -13.50 -7.75
C TYR A 65 -27.03 -13.10 -9.02
N GLN A 66 -26.34 -12.51 -9.99
CA GLN A 66 -26.95 -12.14 -11.28
C GLN A 66 -27.36 -13.38 -12.09
N GLN A 67 -26.51 -14.40 -12.15
CA GLN A 67 -26.83 -15.68 -12.82
C GLN A 67 -28.00 -16.40 -12.15
N ASP A 68 -27.98 -16.51 -10.82
CA ASP A 68 -29.07 -17.12 -10.05
C ASP A 68 -30.40 -16.38 -10.27
N TYR A 69 -30.35 -15.05 -10.31
CA TYR A 69 -31.51 -14.23 -10.60
C TYR A 69 -32.05 -14.48 -12.02
N GLN A 70 -31.18 -14.51 -13.04
CA GLN A 70 -31.57 -14.81 -14.42
C GLN A 70 -32.18 -16.21 -14.54
N HIS A 71 -31.55 -17.23 -13.95
CA HIS A 71 -32.07 -18.59 -13.97
C HIS A 71 -33.47 -18.71 -13.33
N LYS A 72 -33.68 -18.07 -12.18
CA LYS A 72 -35.00 -18.02 -11.52
C LYS A 72 -36.03 -17.30 -12.38
N ARG A 73 -35.62 -16.25 -13.11
CA ARG A 73 -36.50 -15.50 -14.00
C ARG A 73 -36.94 -16.34 -15.20
N ASP A 74 -36.01 -17.03 -15.84
CA ASP A 74 -36.25 -17.82 -17.05
C ASP A 74 -37.09 -19.07 -16.75
N ALA A 75 -36.79 -19.78 -15.66
CA ALA A 75 -37.55 -20.95 -15.21
C ALA A 75 -39.03 -20.64 -14.92
N PHE A 76 -39.34 -19.39 -14.58
CA PHE A 76 -40.71 -18.94 -14.35
C PHE A 76 -41.42 -18.55 -15.65
N GLN A 77 -40.74 -17.92 -16.62
CA GLN A 77 -41.35 -17.55 -17.91
C GLN A 77 -41.90 -18.76 -18.67
N GLN A 78 -41.35 -19.95 -18.44
CA GLN A 78 -41.80 -21.20 -19.05
C GLN A 78 -43.09 -21.79 -18.43
N ARG A 79 -43.68 -21.16 -17.41
CA ARG A 79 -44.85 -21.69 -16.68
C ARG A 79 -46.02 -20.70 -16.72
N GLN A 80 -47.25 -21.18 -16.94
CA GLN A 80 -48.46 -20.40 -16.64
C GLN A 80 -48.72 -20.40 -15.12
N PRO A 81 -48.46 -19.30 -14.39
CA PRO A 81 -48.52 -19.29 -12.94
C PRO A 81 -49.90 -18.86 -12.45
N SER A 82 -50.34 -19.42 -11.32
CA SER A 82 -51.52 -18.93 -10.61
C SER A 82 -51.26 -17.55 -9.97
N ARG A 83 -52.33 -16.81 -9.65
CA ARG A 83 -52.24 -15.46 -9.07
C ARG A 83 -51.41 -15.40 -7.76
N GLU A 84 -51.54 -16.40 -6.88
CA GLU A 84 -50.72 -16.49 -5.66
C GLU A 84 -49.23 -16.69 -5.95
N LYS A 85 -48.88 -17.44 -7.02
CA LYS A 85 -47.50 -17.64 -7.46
C LYS A 85 -46.90 -16.34 -8.02
N LEU A 86 -47.71 -15.48 -8.63
CA LEU A 86 -47.28 -14.16 -9.10
C LEU A 86 -46.96 -13.22 -7.92
N THR A 87 -47.79 -13.17 -6.88
CA THR A 87 -47.55 -12.32 -5.70
C THR A 87 -46.28 -12.74 -4.95
N ARG A 88 -46.08 -14.05 -4.73
CA ARG A 88 -44.85 -14.58 -4.11
C ARG A 88 -43.60 -14.26 -4.95
N ARG A 89 -43.71 -14.31 -6.28
CA ARG A 89 -42.61 -13.94 -7.18
C ARG A 89 -42.24 -12.47 -7.04
N LEU A 90 -43.23 -11.59 -7.00
CA LEU A 90 -42.99 -10.14 -6.92
C LEU A 90 -42.22 -9.77 -5.64
N ALA A 91 -42.56 -10.41 -4.50
CA ALA A 91 -41.79 -10.30 -3.26
C ALA A 91 -40.37 -10.87 -3.40
N GLY A 92 -40.21 -12.03 -4.06
CA GLY A 92 -38.91 -12.64 -4.32
C GLY A 92 -38.01 -11.81 -5.24
N GLU A 93 -38.57 -11.15 -6.26
CA GLU A 93 -37.83 -10.25 -7.15
C GLU A 93 -37.40 -8.97 -6.44
N GLN A 94 -38.25 -8.39 -5.59
CA GLN A 94 -37.87 -7.24 -4.76
C GLN A 94 -36.71 -7.60 -3.83
N SER A 95 -36.76 -8.75 -3.16
CA SER A 95 -35.68 -9.22 -2.30
C SER A 95 -34.39 -9.49 -3.09
N ALA A 96 -34.48 -10.10 -4.28
CA ALA A 96 -33.32 -10.35 -5.13
C ALA A 96 -32.69 -9.04 -5.65
N LEU A 97 -33.50 -8.05 -6.05
CA LEU A 97 -33.01 -6.73 -6.45
C LEU A 97 -32.30 -6.02 -5.29
N GLN A 98 -32.83 -6.11 -4.08
CA GLN A 98 -32.17 -5.59 -2.88
C GLN A 98 -30.82 -6.28 -2.63
N ALA A 99 -30.76 -7.61 -2.74
CA ALA A 99 -29.51 -8.36 -2.57
C ALA A 99 -28.46 -7.99 -3.63
N VAL A 100 -28.86 -7.85 -4.91
CA VAL A 100 -27.96 -7.37 -5.97
C VAL A 100 -27.48 -5.95 -5.70
N GLY A 101 -28.37 -5.05 -5.26
CA GLY A 101 -28.00 -3.68 -4.90
C GLY A 101 -26.99 -3.63 -3.75
N GLN A 102 -27.19 -4.44 -2.69
CA GLN A 102 -26.23 -4.56 -1.59
C GLN A 102 -24.88 -5.11 -2.06
N GLN A 103 -24.88 -6.14 -2.89
CA GLN A 103 -23.65 -6.72 -3.44
C GLN A 103 -22.89 -5.74 -4.34
N GLN A 104 -23.60 -4.94 -5.14
CA GLN A 104 -22.99 -3.88 -5.95
C GLN A 104 -22.33 -2.83 -5.07
N GLN A 105 -22.98 -2.44 -3.97
CA GLN A 105 -22.39 -1.51 -3.00
C GLN A 105 -21.13 -2.10 -2.35
N GLN A 106 -21.13 -3.38 -1.99
CA GLN A 106 -19.96 -4.07 -1.46
C GLN A 106 -18.81 -4.12 -2.47
N CYS A 107 -19.10 -4.36 -3.76
CA CYS A 107 -18.10 -4.30 -4.82
C CYS A 107 -17.47 -2.90 -4.96
N GLN A 108 -18.29 -1.84 -4.89
CA GLN A 108 -17.80 -0.46 -4.95
C GLN A 108 -16.92 -0.13 -3.73
N GLN A 109 -17.32 -0.55 -2.54
CA GLN A 109 -16.51 -0.37 -1.32
C GLN A 109 -15.18 -1.13 -1.41
N ALA A 110 -15.19 -2.36 -1.91
CA ALA A 110 -13.97 -3.15 -2.10
C ALA A 110 -13.04 -2.52 -3.14
N GLN A 111 -13.59 -1.93 -4.20
CA GLN A 111 -12.81 -1.17 -5.18
C GLN A 111 -12.16 0.08 -4.55
N GLN A 112 -12.92 0.87 -3.79
CA GLN A 112 -12.38 2.03 -3.08
C GLN A 112 -11.26 1.63 -2.10
N ALA A 113 -11.44 0.52 -1.38
CA ALA A 113 -10.41 -0.01 -0.48
C ALA A 113 -9.12 -0.41 -1.23
N CYS A 114 -9.24 -0.94 -2.46
CA CYS A 114 -8.07 -1.22 -3.30
C CYS A 114 -7.36 0.07 -3.70
N GLU A 115 -8.10 1.08 -4.18
CA GLU A 115 -7.52 2.37 -4.59
C GLU A 115 -6.81 3.06 -3.41
N GLU A 116 -7.39 3.02 -2.21
CA GLU A 116 -6.76 3.51 -0.99
C GLU A 116 -5.49 2.72 -0.65
N ALA A 117 -5.53 1.39 -0.72
CA ALA A 117 -4.37 0.54 -0.44
C ALA A 117 -3.21 0.77 -1.44
N GLU A 118 -3.52 0.95 -2.73
CA GLU A 118 -2.55 1.30 -3.76
C GLU A 118 -1.86 2.63 -3.45
N TYR A 119 -2.65 3.63 -3.06
CA TYR A 119 -2.11 4.94 -2.68
C TYR A 119 -1.19 4.85 -1.45
N GLN A 120 -1.58 4.09 -0.42
CA GLN A 120 -0.74 3.89 0.77
C GLN A 120 0.56 3.14 0.44
N LEU A 121 0.50 2.13 -0.42
CA LEU A 121 1.68 1.43 -0.91
C LEU A 121 2.62 2.38 -1.65
N GLU A 122 2.09 3.24 -2.51
CA GLU A 122 2.89 4.22 -3.24
C GLU A 122 3.60 5.17 -2.27
N GLN A 123 2.90 5.69 -1.27
CA GLN A 123 3.51 6.53 -0.23
C GLN A 123 4.61 5.79 0.53
N ALA A 124 4.37 4.55 0.93
CA ALA A 124 5.35 3.74 1.65
C ALA A 124 6.59 3.47 0.78
N ALA A 125 6.41 3.20 -0.51
CA ALA A 125 7.49 3.00 -1.46
C ALA A 125 8.30 4.29 -1.72
N ARG A 126 7.65 5.45 -1.79
CA ARG A 126 8.34 6.76 -1.86
C ARG A 126 9.20 7.00 -0.61
N ARG A 127 8.65 6.79 0.58
CA ARG A 127 9.39 6.91 1.85
C ARG A 127 10.57 5.94 1.94
N ALA A 128 10.39 4.69 1.53
CA ALA A 128 11.48 3.70 1.51
C ALA A 128 12.63 4.14 0.58
N ARG A 129 12.30 4.66 -0.62
CA ARG A 129 13.29 5.23 -1.54
C ARG A 129 14.02 6.44 -0.96
N GLU A 130 13.33 7.33 -0.27
CA GLU A 130 13.96 8.47 0.39
C GLU A 130 14.93 8.04 1.51
N GLN A 131 14.55 7.07 2.33
CA GLN A 131 15.46 6.54 3.35
C GLN A 131 16.64 5.81 2.75
N GLN A 132 16.45 5.10 1.63
CA GLN A 132 17.52 4.42 0.90
C GLN A 132 18.55 5.44 0.40
N LYS A 133 18.11 6.49 -0.30
CA LYS A 133 18.98 7.60 -0.74
C LYS A 133 19.72 8.26 0.41
N ALA A 134 19.07 8.41 1.56
CA ALA A 134 19.71 9.00 2.74
C ALA A 134 20.81 8.10 3.31
N VAL A 135 20.67 6.77 3.24
CA VAL A 135 21.72 5.83 3.61
C VAL A 135 22.87 5.87 2.60
N GLU A 136 22.56 5.77 1.31
CA GLU A 136 23.56 5.82 0.22
C GLU A 136 24.40 7.10 0.29
N LYS A 137 23.77 8.26 0.57
CA LYS A 137 24.48 9.53 0.72
C LYS A 137 25.46 9.50 1.90
N LEU A 138 25.11 8.84 3.01
CA LEU A 138 26.03 8.73 4.14
C LEU A 138 27.12 7.71 3.89
N GLU A 139 26.83 6.61 3.19
CA GLU A 139 27.83 5.60 2.78
C GLU A 139 28.88 6.21 1.85
N TYR A 140 28.43 6.96 0.85
CA TYR A 140 29.31 7.74 -0.04
C TYR A 140 30.20 8.73 0.74
N LEU A 141 29.62 9.45 1.73
CA LEU A 141 30.40 10.37 2.56
C LEU A 141 31.41 9.63 3.44
N SER A 142 31.08 8.46 3.99
CA SER A 142 32.04 7.68 4.77
C SER A 142 33.19 7.15 3.92
N GLU A 143 32.92 6.63 2.72
CA GLU A 143 33.95 6.09 1.81
C GLU A 143 34.96 7.18 1.44
N HIS A 144 34.49 8.37 1.06
CA HIS A 144 35.39 9.48 0.70
C HIS A 144 36.10 10.15 1.88
N LEU A 145 35.70 9.89 3.12
CA LEU A 145 36.47 10.30 4.31
C LEU A 145 37.54 9.28 4.70
N GLU A 146 37.38 8.02 4.27
CA GLU A 146 38.39 6.98 4.45
C GLU A 146 39.49 7.06 3.38
N GLU A 147 39.15 7.55 2.18
CA GLU A 147 40.08 7.70 1.05
C GLU A 147 40.91 9.01 1.03
N ALA A 148 40.53 10.02 1.83
CA ALA A 148 41.08 11.38 1.81
C ALA A 148 41.95 11.73 3.03
#